data_AF-A0A9E5IBT1-F1
#
_entry.id   AF-A0A9E5IBT1-F1
#
_cell.length_a   1.000
_cell.length_b   1.000
_cell.length_c   1.000
_cell.angle_alpha   90.00
_cell.angle_beta   90.00
_cell.angle_gamma   90.00
#
_symmetry.space_group_name_H-M   'P 1'
#
loop_
_entity.id
_entity.type
_entity.pdbx_description
1 polymer ?
#
loop_
_entity_poly.entity_id
_entity_poly.type
_entity_poly.pdbx_seq_one_letter_code
_entity_poly.pdbx_strand_id
1 'polypeptide(L)'
;MSAPHGPLPSAEKLRVEKLGVLPILFPALGVIGLASAFAWGLAANHAQLAFSYLFAFAVGFTLCAGSLFWTLLHHALDADWSVLMRRILETVASCFPVILVLALPLLLLFPKELWHWMTANHAKCGKEDG
;
A
#
# COMPACT_ATOMS: atom_id res chain seq x y z
N MET A 1 5.15 -6.09 43.35
CA MET A 1 3.79 -6.48 42.92
C MET A 1 3.96 -7.66 41.95
N SER A 2 3.92 -8.91 42.46
CA SER A 2 4.08 -10.10 41.61
C SER A 2 2.80 -10.39 40.84
N ALA A 3 2.90 -10.57 39.53
CA ALA A 3 1.77 -11.00 38.72
C ALA A 3 1.33 -12.44 39.10
N PRO A 4 0.02 -12.74 39.14
CA PRO A 4 -0.49 -14.07 39.44
C PRO A 4 -0.18 -15.05 38.30
N HIS A 5 0.39 -16.22 38.62
CA HIS A 5 0.82 -17.27 37.69
C HIS A 5 -0.34 -18.15 37.15
N GLY A 6 -1.54 -17.59 37.04
CA GLY A 6 -2.71 -18.30 36.53
C GLY A 6 -2.77 -18.29 34.99
N PRO A 7 -3.42 -19.28 34.35
CA PRO A 7 -3.73 -19.20 32.94
C PRO A 7 -4.59 -17.96 32.67
N LEU A 8 -4.18 -17.14 31.70
CA LEU A 8 -4.85 -15.88 31.36
C LEU A 8 -6.35 -16.09 31.10
N PRO A 9 -7.24 -15.16 31.48
CA PRO A 9 -8.68 -15.26 31.24
C PRO A 9 -9.00 -15.49 29.76
N SER A 10 -9.88 -16.46 29.46
CA SER A 10 -10.27 -16.87 28.08
C SER A 10 -10.83 -15.74 27.20
N ALA A 11 -11.17 -14.60 27.80
CA ALA A 11 -11.67 -13.40 27.13
C ALA A 11 -10.58 -12.60 26.38
N GLU A 12 -9.30 -12.78 26.70
CA GLU A 12 -8.20 -11.99 26.10
C GLU A 12 -7.68 -12.58 24.77
N LYS A 13 -7.96 -13.87 24.51
CA LYS A 13 -7.55 -14.48 23.24
C LYS A 13 -8.55 -14.07 22.16
N LEU A 14 -8.11 -13.17 21.27
CA LEU A 14 -8.72 -12.96 19.95
C LEU A 14 -8.83 -14.32 19.27
N ARG A 15 -10.03 -14.90 19.36
CA ARG A 15 -10.30 -16.24 18.88
C ARG A 15 -10.42 -16.12 17.38
N VAL A 16 -9.33 -16.34 16.67
CA VAL A 16 -9.24 -16.20 15.21
C VAL A 16 -10.32 -17.03 14.51
N GLU A 17 -10.72 -18.13 15.15
CA GLU A 17 -11.84 -19.01 14.78
C GLU A 17 -13.21 -18.28 14.75
N LYS A 18 -13.40 -17.28 15.61
CA LYS A 18 -14.63 -16.45 15.66
C LYS A 18 -14.61 -15.26 14.70
N LEU A 19 -13.45 -14.87 14.16
CA LEU A 19 -13.39 -13.81 13.15
C LEU A 19 -14.01 -14.24 11.80
N GLY A 20 -14.27 -15.53 11.62
CA GLY A 20 -14.96 -16.05 10.44
C GLY A 20 -14.19 -15.79 9.16
N VAL A 21 -14.92 -15.52 8.07
CA VAL A 21 -14.35 -15.31 6.72
C VAL A 21 -13.78 -13.89 6.51
N LEU A 22 -14.05 -12.96 7.44
CA LEU A 22 -13.76 -11.54 7.29
C LEU A 22 -12.28 -11.19 6.97
N PRO A 23 -11.27 -11.72 7.72
CA PRO A 23 -9.87 -11.38 7.46
C PRO A 23 -9.35 -11.95 6.13
N ILE A 24 -10.06 -12.91 5.52
CA ILE A 24 -9.70 -13.52 4.23
C ILE A 24 -10.44 -12.83 3.09
N LEU A 25 -11.69 -12.43 3.31
CA LEU A 25 -12.55 -11.84 2.30
C LEU A 25 -11.98 -10.53 1.73
N PHE A 26 -11.58 -9.59 2.59
CA PHE A 26 -11.06 -8.29 2.17
C PHE A 26 -9.79 -8.38 1.31
N PRO A 27 -8.73 -9.11 1.70
CA PRO A 27 -7.54 -9.24 0.84
C PRO A 27 -7.85 -10.03 -0.43
N ALA A 28 -8.71 -11.05 -0.37
CA ALA A 28 -9.10 -11.80 -1.57
C ALA A 28 -9.81 -10.92 -2.60
N LEU A 29 -10.75 -10.09 -2.18
CA LEU A 29 -11.42 -9.12 -3.05
C LEU A 29 -10.43 -8.11 -3.65
N GLY A 30 -9.47 -7.64 -2.86
CA GLY A 30 -8.39 -6.77 -3.34
C GLY A 30 -7.55 -7.42 -4.44
N VAL A 31 -7.13 -8.68 -4.25
CA VAL A 31 -6.36 -9.43 -5.25
C VAL A 31 -7.17 -9.68 -6.52
N ILE A 32 -8.46 -10.03 -6.39
CA ILE A 32 -9.36 -10.25 -7.54
C ILE A 32 -9.53 -8.95 -8.33
N GLY A 33 -9.72 -7.82 -7.65
CA GLY A 33 -9.82 -6.51 -8.29
C GLY A 33 -8.53 -6.10 -9.01
N LEU A 34 -7.37 -6.39 -8.41
CA LEU A 34 -6.08 -6.14 -9.05
C LEU A 34 -5.90 -7.02 -10.29
N ALA A 35 -6.20 -8.31 -10.19
CA ALA A 35 -6.06 -9.26 -11.29
C ALA A 35 -6.98 -8.92 -12.47
N SER A 36 -8.24 -8.54 -12.19
CA SER A 36 -9.18 -8.13 -13.24
C SER A 36 -8.76 -6.82 -13.91
N ALA A 37 -8.24 -5.85 -13.15
CA ALA A 37 -7.72 -4.60 -13.69
C ALA A 37 -6.52 -4.83 -14.62
N PHE A 38 -5.58 -5.71 -14.24
CA PHE A 38 -4.46 -6.08 -15.11
C PHE A 38 -4.92 -6.84 -16.35
N ALA A 39 -5.79 -7.84 -16.20
CA ALA A 39 -6.30 -8.64 -17.32
C ALA A 39 -7.03 -7.76 -18.36
N TRP A 40 -7.85 -6.81 -17.91
CA TRP A 40 -8.58 -5.92 -18.80
C TRP A 40 -7.72 -4.79 -19.36
N GLY A 41 -6.89 -4.17 -18.52
CA GLY A 41 -6.07 -3.02 -18.89
C GLY A 41 -4.98 -3.35 -19.90
N LEU A 42 -4.41 -4.55 -19.85
CA LEU A 42 -3.47 -5.06 -20.85
C LEU A 42 -4.16 -5.36 -22.20
N ALA A 43 -5.45 -5.68 -22.22
CA ALA A 43 -6.18 -5.98 -23.45
C ALA A 43 -6.76 -4.73 -24.14
N ALA A 44 -7.20 -3.73 -23.37
CA ALA A 44 -7.92 -2.58 -23.90
C ALA A 44 -7.02 -1.36 -24.16
N ASN A 45 -6.30 -0.87 -23.14
CA ASN A 45 -5.50 0.34 -23.24
C ASN A 45 -4.42 0.39 -22.15
N HIS A 46 -3.16 0.20 -22.56
CA HIS A 46 -2.03 0.21 -21.64
C HIS A 46 -1.86 1.54 -20.90
N ALA A 47 -2.02 2.67 -21.59
CA ALA A 47 -1.88 4.00 -20.97
C ALA A 47 -2.92 4.25 -19.87
N GLN A 48 -4.18 3.86 -20.10
CA GLN A 48 -5.25 4.05 -19.11
C GLN A 48 -5.02 3.19 -17.84
N LEU A 49 -4.52 1.96 -18.01
CA LEU A 49 -4.12 1.11 -16.90
C LEU A 49 -2.98 1.77 -16.10
N ALA A 50 -1.99 2.31 -16.80
CA ALA A 50 -0.82 2.92 -16.19
C ALA A 50 -1.19 4.12 -15.29
N PHE A 51 -2.02 5.05 -15.77
CA PHE A 51 -2.44 6.23 -14.99
C PHE A 51 -3.37 5.88 -13.82
N SER A 52 -4.34 4.98 -14.03
CA SER A 52 -5.27 4.55 -12.96
C SER A 52 -4.55 3.77 -11.86
N TYR A 53 -3.57 2.93 -12.25
CA TYR A 53 -2.72 2.21 -11.30
C TYR A 53 -1.84 3.16 -10.48
N LEU A 54 -1.22 4.15 -11.13
CA LEU A 54 -0.44 5.19 -10.42
C LEU A 54 -1.29 5.93 -9.39
N PHE A 55 -2.51 6.30 -9.75
CA PHE A 55 -3.43 6.98 -8.84
C PHE A 55 -3.77 6.11 -7.62
N ALA A 56 -4.14 4.84 -7.85
CA ALA A 56 -4.43 3.89 -6.78
C ALA A 56 -3.22 3.69 -5.85
N PHE A 57 -2.02 3.54 -6.44
CA PHE A 57 -0.78 3.44 -5.70
C PHE A 57 -0.51 4.70 -4.86
N ALA A 58 -0.68 5.90 -5.43
CA ALA A 58 -0.44 7.16 -4.72
C ALA A 58 -1.38 7.34 -3.52
N VAL A 59 -2.66 6.99 -3.65
CA VAL A 59 -3.62 7.00 -2.54
C VAL A 59 -3.21 6.02 -1.44
N GLY A 60 -2.87 4.78 -1.79
CA GLY A 60 -2.41 3.78 -0.81
C GLY A 60 -1.09 4.19 -0.13
N PHE A 61 -0.14 4.72 -0.91
CA PHE A 61 1.15 5.17 -0.44
C PHE A 61 1.01 6.34 0.54
N THR A 62 0.23 7.37 0.20
CA THR A 62 0.02 8.54 1.08
C THR A 62 -0.66 8.17 2.39
N LEU A 63 -1.61 7.23 2.38
CA LEU A 63 -2.22 6.71 3.60
C LEU A 63 -1.20 6.00 4.50
N CYS A 64 -0.38 5.10 3.95
CA CYS A 64 0.63 4.37 4.73
C CYS A 64 1.80 5.24 5.18
N ALA A 65 2.24 6.17 4.32
CA ALA A 65 3.28 7.15 4.66
C ALA A 65 2.78 8.13 5.74
N GLY A 66 1.52 8.57 5.64
CA GLY A 66 0.87 9.42 6.64
C GLY A 66 0.74 8.72 7.99
N SER A 67 0.36 7.44 8.01
CA SER A 67 0.27 6.67 9.26
C SER A 67 1.64 6.47 9.91
N LEU A 68 2.67 6.16 9.12
CA LEU A 68 4.04 6.03 9.60
C LEU A 68 4.57 7.35 10.17
N PHE A 69 4.38 8.45 9.44
CA PHE A 69 4.74 9.80 9.91
C PHE A 69 4.06 10.13 11.24
N TRP A 70 2.77 9.86 11.36
CA TRP A 70 2.03 10.18 12.57
C TRP A 70 2.44 9.32 13.77
N THR A 71 2.75 8.04 13.56
CA THR A 71 3.31 7.15 14.60
C THR A 71 4.66 7.67 15.11
N LEU A 72 5.52 8.14 14.21
CA LEU A 72 6.79 8.77 14.59
C LEU A 72 6.56 10.09 15.36
N LEU A 73 5.63 10.92 14.91
CA LEU A 73 5.25 12.16 15.60
C LEU A 73 4.76 11.87 17.03
N HIS A 74 3.99 10.81 17.22
CA HIS A 74 3.52 10.38 18.54
C HIS A 74 4.65 9.89 19.46
N HIS A 75 5.72 9.33 18.89
CA HIS A 75 6.94 9.03 19.67
C HIS A 75 7.72 10.30 20.00
N ALA A 76 7.77 11.28 19.11
CA ALA A 76 8.57 12.49 19.31
C ALA A 76 7.99 13.45 20.36
N LEU A 77 6.66 13.44 20.54
CA LEU A 77 5.96 14.34 21.44
C LEU A 77 5.63 13.72 22.81
N ASP A 78 6.00 12.46 23.05
CA ASP A 78 5.64 11.69 24.26
C ASP A 78 4.15 11.85 24.66
N ALA A 79 3.28 11.77 23.65
CA ALA A 79 1.85 12.03 23.83
C ALA A 79 1.12 10.79 24.39
N ASP A 80 0.79 10.83 25.68
CA ASP A 80 0.12 9.72 26.38
C ASP A 80 -1.40 9.64 26.15
N TRP A 81 -2.03 10.68 25.61
CA TRP A 81 -3.50 10.72 25.43
C TRP A 81 -4.01 9.96 24.20
N SER A 82 -3.14 9.58 23.26
CA SER A 82 -3.52 9.06 21.92
C SER A 82 -3.18 7.59 21.70
N VAL A 83 -3.24 6.78 22.76
CA VAL A 83 -2.94 5.34 22.71
C VAL A 83 -3.79 4.59 21.67
N LEU A 84 -5.08 4.90 21.55
CA LEU A 84 -5.96 4.26 20.56
C LEU A 84 -5.56 4.61 19.12
N MET A 85 -5.23 5.87 18.88
CA MET A 85 -4.87 6.35 17.54
C MET A 85 -3.54 5.76 17.08
N ARG A 86 -2.58 5.65 18.00
CA ARG A 86 -1.29 5.00 17.75
C ARG A 86 -1.46 3.55 17.29
N ARG A 87 -2.33 2.77 17.95
CA ARG A 87 -2.57 1.36 17.60
C ARG A 87 -3.17 1.20 16.19
N ILE A 88 -4.11 2.06 15.82
CA ILE A 88 -4.71 2.02 14.47
C ILE A 88 -3.64 2.37 13.43
N LEU A 89 -2.84 3.40 13.69
CA LEU A 89 -1.84 3.89 12.74
C LEU A 89 -0.63 2.97 12.65
N GLU A 90 -0.22 2.31 13.74
CA GLU A 90 0.77 1.23 13.72
C GLU A 90 0.28 0.04 12.90
N THR A 91 -0.99 -0.32 13.02
CA THR A 91 -1.60 -1.37 12.21
C THR A 91 -1.61 -0.98 10.73
N VAL A 92 -2.00 0.24 10.38
CA VAL A 92 -1.96 0.73 8.98
C VAL A 92 -0.53 0.86 8.47
N ALA A 93 0.41 1.31 9.30
CA ALA A 93 1.83 1.38 8.96
C ALA A 93 2.44 -0.01 8.73
N SER A 94 1.91 -1.06 9.35
CA SER A 94 2.35 -2.43 9.06
C SER A 94 2.08 -2.89 7.61
N CYS A 95 1.22 -2.17 6.87
CA CYS A 95 0.98 -2.40 5.44
C CYS A 95 2.06 -1.77 4.53
N PHE A 96 3.04 -1.04 5.07
CA PHE A 96 4.10 -0.40 4.28
C PHE A 96 4.90 -1.39 3.40
N PRO A 97 5.25 -2.61 3.84
CA PRO A 97 5.89 -3.61 2.98
C PRO A 97 5.02 -4.02 1.79
N VAL A 98 3.70 -4.08 1.97
CA VAL A 98 2.75 -4.42 0.90
C VAL A 98 2.74 -3.32 -0.15
N ILE A 99 2.67 -2.04 0.27
CA ILE A 99 2.78 -0.91 -0.66
C ILE A 99 4.09 -0.93 -1.43
N LEU A 100 5.21 -1.28 -0.79
CA LEU A 100 6.51 -1.39 -1.45
C LEU A 100 6.52 -2.46 -2.55
N VAL A 101 5.87 -3.61 -2.30
CA VAL A 101 5.70 -4.65 -3.33
C VAL A 101 4.80 -4.15 -4.47
N LEU A 102 3.73 -3.42 -4.18
CA LEU A 102 2.86 -2.82 -5.19
C LEU A 102 3.55 -1.70 -6.00
N ALA A 103 4.70 -1.19 -5.56
CA ALA A 103 5.49 -0.25 -6.36
C ALA A 103 6.23 -0.93 -7.53
N LEU A 104 6.48 -2.24 -7.45
CA LEU A 104 7.29 -2.95 -8.46
C LEU A 104 6.68 -2.91 -9.87
N PRO A 105 5.37 -3.16 -10.08
CA PRO A 105 4.78 -3.07 -11.42
C PRO A 105 4.86 -1.66 -12.01
N LEU A 106 4.76 -0.62 -11.17
CA LEU A 106 4.86 0.78 -11.61
C LEU A 106 6.22 1.07 -12.25
N LEU A 107 7.30 0.60 -11.63
CA LEU A 107 8.67 0.88 -12.05
C LEU A 107 9.11 0.03 -13.25
N LEU A 108 8.62 -1.23 -13.35
CA LEU A 108 9.10 -2.18 -14.36
C LEU A 108 8.24 -2.18 -15.63
N LEU A 109 6.91 -2.04 -15.53
CA LEU A 109 6.01 -2.21 -16.68
C LEU A 109 5.63 -0.89 -17.35
N PHE A 110 5.46 0.18 -16.60
CA PHE A 110 4.87 1.42 -17.11
C PHE A 110 5.80 2.64 -17.34
N PRO A 111 7.14 2.56 -17.28
CA PRO A 111 7.96 3.77 -17.24
C PRO A 111 7.89 4.62 -18.52
N LYS A 112 7.70 3.99 -19.68
CA LYS A 112 7.64 4.67 -20.98
C LYS A 112 6.32 5.41 -21.23
N GLU A 113 5.23 4.92 -20.63
CA GLU A 113 3.89 5.50 -20.78
C GLU A 113 3.65 6.63 -19.76
N LEU A 114 4.18 6.51 -18.54
CA LEU A 114 4.02 7.55 -17.50
C LEU A 114 4.98 8.71 -17.66
N TRP A 115 6.25 8.41 -17.94
CA TRP A 115 7.32 9.39 -17.83
C TRP A 115 7.89 9.69 -19.20
N HIS A 116 7.43 10.79 -19.78
CA HIS A 116 7.85 11.29 -21.10
C HIS A 116 9.38 11.44 -21.22
N TRP A 117 10.06 11.73 -20.11
CA TRP A 117 11.53 11.85 -20.05
C TRP A 117 12.27 10.50 -20.06
N MET A 118 11.59 9.39 -19.76
CA MET A 118 12.16 8.04 -19.89
C MET A 118 12.08 7.51 -21.33
N THR A 119 11.36 8.20 -22.20
CA THR A 119 11.29 7.89 -23.63
C THR A 119 12.46 8.55 -24.35
N ALA A 120 13.27 7.76 -25.07
CA ALA A 120 14.49 8.20 -25.75
C ALA A 120 14.31 9.22 -26.91
N ASN A 121 13.11 9.80 -27.08
CA ASN A 121 12.78 10.70 -28.20
C ASN A 121 13.43 12.08 -28.13
N HIS A 122 14.19 12.40 -27.07
CA HIS A 122 14.98 13.63 -26.97
C HIS A 122 16.24 13.60 -27.85
N ALA A 123 16.62 12.45 -28.40
CA ALA A 123 17.85 12.27 -29.18
C ALA A 123 17.72 12.57 -30.69
N LYS A 124 16.56 13.04 -31.18
CA LYS A 124 16.34 13.30 -32.63
C LYS A 124 16.37 14.77 -33.05
N CYS A 125 16.57 15.72 -32.14
CA CYS A 125 16.70 17.15 -32.47
C CYS A 125 18.13 17.49 -32.96
N GLY A 126 18.59 16.88 -34.06
CA GLY A 126 19.92 17.16 -34.64
C GLY A 126 20.37 16.26 -35.79
N LYS A 127 19.44 15.67 -36.56
CA LYS A 127 19.75 14.83 -37.74
C LYS A 127 18.83 15.10 -38.93
N GLU A 128 18.40 16.35 -39.15
CA GLU A 128 17.57 16.73 -40.31
C GLU A 128 18.06 18.03 -40.99
N ASP A 129 19.34 18.32 -40.87
CA ASP A 129 20.03 19.45 -41.50
C ASP A 129 21.27 18.95 -42.25
N GLY A 130 21.01 18.32 -43.40
CA GLY A 130 22.00 17.88 -44.39
C GLY A 130 21.36 17.65 -45.75
#